data_AF-A0A0S2LNN2-F1
#
_entry.id   AF-A0A0S2LNN2-F1
#
_cell.length_a   1.000
_cell.length_b   1.000
_cell.length_c   1.000
_cell.angle_alpha   90.00
_cell.angle_beta   90.00
_cell.angle_gamma   90.00
#
_symmetry.space_group_name_H-M   'P 1'
#
loop_
_entity.id
_entity.type
_entity.pdbx_description
1 polymer ?
#
loop_
_entity_poly.entity_id
_entity_poly.type
_entity_poly.pdbx_seq_one_letter_code
_entity_poly.pdbx_strand_id
1 'polypeptide(L)'
;MFPKSINLLLYPLFREFKTLVFGIKMSNLQIDRENNLNTKVSSGLIFGISCLLIYFLIMLELEIPTDYDFPNTKKKIIEFNKQNIKHLLASFSNVQFSFIKKSIDLIFKCNYLSNQQKTWLEELKILYQSDFSNKEKTKNLLKIFYVYRLTGSNEIAKLEQLKEKRYYYGYRGTSFIPYEDLIYNSSSKVIKTLIKKYANKHFSKRILGIYVCKDHAIQKEIYLHHYFDVKNHSKFYNLSNQTSRKFEYDNTGRVQKLEVNLKRSKAQKNRTKHTFESREKISKSQLARKRSEEETLNRRKRITDLNQKYVVCPYCQKTVQKVAAKRWHFDNCLKNPSVLINTLIAREKMRQRMITYNKLKKKD
;
A
#
# COMPACT_ATOMS: atom_id res chain seq x y z
N MET A 1 15.25 -39.58 -0.68
CA MET A 1 14.96 -39.10 -2.06
C MET A 1 13.60 -38.40 -2.03
N PHE A 2 13.52 -37.07 -2.17
CA PHE A 2 12.27 -36.32 -2.00
C PHE A 2 11.25 -36.58 -3.14
N PRO A 3 9.93 -36.58 -2.87
CA PRO A 3 8.91 -36.57 -3.93
C PRO A 3 9.07 -35.36 -4.85
N LYS A 4 9.01 -35.56 -6.18
CA LYS A 4 9.12 -34.50 -7.20
C LYS A 4 8.18 -33.30 -6.95
N SER A 5 7.06 -33.51 -6.25
CA SER A 5 6.08 -32.48 -5.90
C SER A 5 6.58 -31.45 -4.87
N ILE A 6 7.46 -31.84 -3.94
CA ILE A 6 8.01 -30.94 -2.91
C ILE A 6 9.02 -29.97 -3.52
N ASN A 7 9.84 -30.46 -4.46
CA ASN A 7 10.79 -29.63 -5.20
C ASN A 7 10.07 -28.55 -6.03
N LEU A 8 8.93 -28.84 -6.64
CA LEU A 8 8.17 -27.86 -7.44
C LEU A 8 7.57 -26.70 -6.61
N LEU A 9 7.25 -26.93 -5.34
CA LEU A 9 6.68 -25.91 -4.43
C LEU A 9 7.76 -25.07 -3.74
N LEU A 10 8.89 -25.68 -3.38
CA LEU A 10 9.97 -25.00 -2.66
C LEU A 10 10.98 -24.32 -3.59
N TYR A 11 11.11 -24.75 -4.84
CA TYR A 11 12.09 -24.19 -5.78
C TYR A 11 11.92 -22.68 -6.06
N PRO A 12 10.70 -22.11 -6.19
CA PRO A 12 10.52 -20.66 -6.30
C PRO A 12 10.97 -19.91 -5.03
N LEU A 13 10.68 -20.46 -3.86
CA LEU A 13 11.13 -19.95 -2.56
C LEU A 13 12.66 -19.99 -2.45
N PHE A 14 13.30 -21.10 -2.87
CA PHE A 14 14.76 -21.25 -2.92
C PHE A 14 15.42 -20.29 -3.92
N ARG A 15 14.81 -20.07 -5.10
CA ARG A 15 15.31 -19.13 -6.12
C ARG A 15 15.25 -17.69 -5.62
N GLU A 16 14.15 -17.29 -4.99
CA GLU A 16 14.02 -15.96 -4.39
C GLU A 16 14.96 -15.79 -3.19
N PHE A 17 15.15 -16.83 -2.37
CA PHE A 17 16.10 -16.83 -1.25
C PHE A 17 17.56 -16.68 -1.72
N LYS A 18 17.98 -17.43 -2.75
CA LYS A 18 19.33 -17.33 -3.32
C LYS A 18 19.59 -15.93 -3.88
N THR A 19 18.58 -15.33 -4.51
CA THR A 19 18.65 -13.96 -5.05
C THR A 19 18.74 -12.92 -3.92
N LEU A 20 18.01 -13.13 -2.82
CA LEU A 20 18.04 -12.27 -1.63
C LEU A 20 19.39 -12.34 -0.90
N VAL A 21 19.93 -13.55 -0.69
CA VAL A 21 21.24 -13.78 -0.04
C VAL A 21 22.38 -13.21 -0.88
N PHE A 22 22.36 -13.40 -2.20
CA PHE A 22 23.34 -12.77 -3.09
C PHE A 22 23.21 -11.23 -3.13
N GLY A 23 21.98 -10.71 -3.09
CA GLY A 23 21.74 -9.27 -3.01
C GLY A 23 22.28 -8.65 -1.71
N ILE A 24 22.14 -9.32 -0.58
CA ILE A 24 22.69 -8.90 0.72
C ILE A 24 24.24 -8.95 0.72
N LYS A 25 24.84 -9.98 0.10
CA LYS A 25 26.30 -10.10 -0.01
C LYS A 25 26.90 -8.98 -0.88
N MET A 26 26.22 -8.60 -1.97
CA MET A 26 26.65 -7.51 -2.86
C MET A 26 26.45 -6.12 -2.24
N SER A 27 25.38 -5.93 -1.46
CA SER A 27 25.15 -4.65 -0.76
C SER A 27 26.11 -4.45 0.41
N ASN A 28 26.49 -5.50 1.13
CA ASN A 28 27.53 -5.40 2.17
C ASN A 28 28.92 -5.12 1.58
N LEU A 29 29.25 -5.66 0.40
CA LEU A 29 30.50 -5.33 -0.33
C LEU A 29 30.58 -3.88 -0.80
N GLN A 30 29.43 -3.20 -0.97
CA GLN A 30 29.37 -1.77 -1.30
C GLN A 30 29.36 -0.86 -0.07
N ILE A 31 28.88 -1.36 1.08
CA ILE A 31 28.77 -0.59 2.33
C ILE A 31 30.13 -0.42 3.02
N ASP A 32 31.11 -1.29 2.77
CA ASP A 32 32.49 -1.16 3.29
C ASP A 32 33.29 0.01 2.69
N ARG A 33 32.71 0.84 1.81
CA ARG A 33 33.41 2.01 1.23
C ARG A 33 32.97 3.37 1.73
N GLU A 34 31.83 3.52 2.43
CA GLU A 34 31.39 4.85 2.88
C GLU A 34 30.71 4.81 4.25
N ASN A 35 31.43 5.29 5.27
CA ASN A 35 30.92 5.49 6.62
C ASN A 35 29.94 6.68 6.68
N ASN A 36 28.69 6.43 7.10
CA ASN A 36 28.07 7.12 8.24
C ASN A 36 26.73 6.49 8.65
N LEU A 37 26.66 6.00 9.88
CA LEU A 37 25.58 5.19 10.44
C LEU A 37 24.35 6.00 10.89
N ASN A 38 23.20 5.67 10.32
CA ASN A 38 21.91 5.60 11.02
C ASN A 38 21.00 4.62 10.28
N THR A 39 21.26 3.33 10.44
CA THR A 39 20.66 2.27 9.64
C THR A 39 19.27 1.88 10.15
N LYS A 40 18.24 2.28 9.39
CA LYS A 40 16.97 1.55 9.35
C LYS A 40 17.26 0.11 8.95
N VAL A 41 17.10 -0.82 9.89
CA VAL A 41 17.07 -2.25 9.59
C VAL A 41 16.00 -2.47 8.53
N SER A 42 16.42 -2.87 7.32
CA SER A 42 15.50 -3.04 6.21
C SER A 42 14.56 -4.19 6.51
N SER A 43 13.28 -4.05 6.15
CA SER A 43 12.27 -5.10 6.27
C SER A 43 12.67 -6.41 5.58
N GLY A 44 13.63 -6.35 4.63
CA GLY A 44 14.24 -7.51 3.98
C GLY A 44 15.13 -8.34 4.91
N LEU A 45 15.90 -7.72 5.81
CA LEU A 45 16.73 -8.45 6.77
C LEU A 45 15.85 -9.26 7.75
N ILE A 46 14.77 -8.63 8.20
CA ILE A 46 13.78 -9.23 9.09
C ILE A 46 13.08 -10.44 8.45
N PHE A 47 12.65 -10.29 7.20
CA PHE A 47 12.04 -11.39 6.43
C PHE A 47 13.04 -12.53 6.21
N GLY A 48 14.30 -12.18 5.88
CA GLY A 48 15.40 -13.13 5.76
C GLY A 48 15.63 -13.93 7.05
N ILE A 49 15.66 -13.26 8.20
CA ILE A 49 15.81 -13.92 9.52
C ILE A 49 14.61 -14.82 9.84
N SER A 50 13.38 -14.38 9.54
CA SER A 50 12.17 -15.19 9.79
C SER A 50 12.12 -16.44 8.90
N CYS A 51 12.50 -16.32 7.63
CA CYS A 51 12.64 -17.45 6.72
C CYS A 51 13.79 -18.37 7.12
N LEU A 52 14.91 -17.81 7.58
CA LEU A 52 16.05 -18.55 8.12
C LEU A 52 15.65 -19.33 9.37
N LEU A 53 14.85 -18.79 10.28
CA LEU A 53 14.38 -19.53 11.46
C LEU A 53 13.42 -20.65 11.09
N ILE A 54 12.47 -20.39 10.19
CA ILE A 54 11.55 -21.44 9.72
C ILE A 54 12.36 -22.54 9.02
N TYR A 55 13.34 -22.17 8.19
CA TYR A 55 14.25 -23.11 7.56
C TYR A 55 15.12 -23.84 8.59
N PHE A 56 15.66 -23.17 9.59
CA PHE A 56 16.52 -23.77 10.62
C PHE A 56 15.74 -24.71 11.54
N LEU A 57 14.48 -24.40 11.84
CA LEU A 57 13.54 -25.27 12.55
C LEU A 57 13.17 -26.51 11.72
N ILE A 58 13.03 -26.35 10.40
CA ILE A 58 12.81 -27.47 9.47
C ILE A 58 14.10 -28.32 9.32
N MET A 59 15.26 -27.69 9.27
CA MET A 59 16.56 -28.36 9.06
C MET A 59 17.09 -29.04 10.33
N LEU A 60 16.81 -28.52 11.53
CA LEU A 60 17.12 -29.19 12.81
C LEU A 60 16.40 -30.54 12.95
N GLU A 61 15.39 -30.80 12.13
CA GLU A 61 14.63 -32.06 12.13
C GLU A 61 14.95 -32.96 10.93
N LEU A 62 15.67 -32.46 9.92
CA LEU A 62 16.19 -33.28 8.82
C LEU A 62 17.54 -33.88 9.24
N GLU A 63 17.44 -35.01 9.95
CA GLU A 63 18.51 -35.98 10.24
C GLU A 63 19.79 -35.41 10.87
N ILE A 64 19.80 -35.27 12.20
CA ILE A 64 21.01 -35.64 12.95
C ILE A 64 21.06 -37.18 12.88
N PRO A 65 22.11 -37.79 12.30
CA PRO A 65 22.25 -39.24 12.29
C PRO A 65 22.12 -39.77 13.72
N THR A 66 21.17 -40.67 13.94
CA THR A 66 20.81 -41.23 15.25
C THR A 66 21.80 -42.24 15.79
N ASP A 67 23.08 -42.13 15.43
CA ASP A 67 24.12 -43.06 15.88
C ASP A 67 24.75 -42.63 17.22
N TYR A 68 24.32 -41.50 17.80
CA TYR A 68 24.72 -41.06 19.14
C TYR A 68 23.54 -41.02 20.10
N ASP A 69 23.45 -42.08 20.90
CA ASP A 69 22.43 -42.28 21.93
C ASP A 69 22.79 -41.51 23.21
N PHE A 70 22.39 -40.23 23.29
CA PHE A 70 22.34 -39.50 24.56
C PHE A 70 21.00 -38.74 24.72
N PRO A 71 19.98 -39.38 25.31
CA PRO A 71 18.65 -38.80 25.54
C PRO A 71 18.68 -37.47 26.32
N ASN A 72 19.63 -37.33 27.26
CA ASN A 72 19.79 -36.14 28.08
C ASN A 72 20.33 -34.92 27.32
N THR A 73 21.14 -35.15 26.28
CA THR A 73 21.71 -34.09 25.46
C THR A 73 20.64 -33.52 24.50
N LYS A 74 19.82 -34.38 23.90
CA LYS A 74 18.69 -33.96 23.05
C LYS A 74 17.68 -33.12 23.84
N LYS A 75 17.33 -33.52 25.06
CA LYS A 75 16.41 -32.77 25.93
C LYS A 75 16.98 -31.39 26.32
N LYS A 76 18.27 -31.32 26.68
CA LYS A 76 18.95 -30.04 27.01
C LYS A 76 19.04 -29.10 25.81
N ILE A 77 19.30 -29.62 24.60
CA ILE A 77 19.32 -28.83 23.35
C ILE A 77 17.93 -28.28 23.03
N ILE A 78 16.88 -29.10 23.18
CA ILE A 78 15.49 -28.66 22.96
C ILE A 78 15.12 -27.53 23.93
N GLU A 79 15.41 -27.68 25.23
CA GLU A 79 15.12 -26.66 26.24
C GLU A 79 15.92 -25.36 26.03
N PHE A 80 17.21 -25.47 25.70
CA PHE A 80 18.04 -24.30 25.35
C PHE A 80 17.47 -23.55 24.13
N ASN A 81 17.03 -24.28 23.11
CA ASN A 81 16.42 -23.69 21.93
C ASN A 81 15.05 -23.04 22.24
N LYS A 82 14.24 -23.62 23.12
CA LYS A 82 12.96 -23.02 23.56
C LYS A 82 13.19 -21.64 24.22
N GLN A 83 14.20 -21.52 25.07
CA GLN A 83 14.55 -20.25 25.71
C GLN A 83 15.03 -19.20 24.69
N ASN A 84 15.90 -19.59 23.76
CA ASN A 84 16.40 -18.68 22.71
C ASN A 84 15.29 -18.23 21.75
N ILE A 85 14.38 -19.13 21.39
CA ILE A 85 13.19 -18.80 20.58
C ILE A 85 12.31 -17.81 21.33
N LYS A 86 12.08 -17.99 22.64
CA LYS A 86 11.28 -17.06 23.45
C LYS A 86 11.90 -15.65 23.49
N HIS A 87 13.21 -15.54 23.70
CA HIS A 87 13.92 -14.26 23.66
C HIS A 87 13.87 -13.59 22.28
N LEU A 88 14.04 -14.38 21.21
CA LEU A 88 13.98 -13.86 19.86
C LEU A 88 12.58 -13.37 19.51
N LEU A 89 11.54 -14.14 19.86
CA LEU A 89 10.16 -13.73 19.66
C LEU A 89 9.89 -12.42 20.40
N ALA A 90 10.32 -12.26 21.65
CA ALA A 90 10.16 -11.01 22.41
C ALA A 90 10.74 -9.76 21.70
N SER A 91 11.72 -9.93 20.80
CA SER A 91 12.31 -8.83 20.02
C SER A 91 11.49 -8.40 18.80
N PHE A 92 10.47 -9.16 18.41
CA PHE A 92 9.66 -8.88 17.22
C PHE A 92 8.59 -7.82 17.49
N SER A 93 8.40 -6.92 16.52
CA SER A 93 7.26 -6.00 16.50
C SER A 93 5.94 -6.75 16.27
N ASN A 94 4.82 -6.14 16.67
CA ASN A 94 3.48 -6.70 16.46
C ASN A 94 3.21 -7.07 14.97
N VAL A 95 3.83 -6.37 14.02
CA VAL A 95 3.69 -6.63 12.57
C VAL A 95 4.42 -7.92 12.18
N GLN A 96 5.65 -8.12 12.67
CA GLN A 96 6.44 -9.34 12.44
C GLN A 96 5.73 -10.57 13.01
N PHE A 97 5.16 -10.45 14.21
CA PHE A 97 4.39 -11.52 14.84
C PHE A 97 3.13 -11.89 14.05
N SER A 98 2.37 -10.91 13.58
CA SER A 98 1.17 -11.16 12.76
C SER A 98 1.51 -11.94 11.49
N PHE A 99 2.67 -11.65 10.89
CA PHE A 99 3.17 -12.37 9.72
C PHE A 99 3.51 -13.83 10.06
N ILE A 100 4.28 -14.08 11.12
CA ILE A 100 4.68 -15.42 11.55
C ILE A 100 3.45 -16.29 11.85
N LYS A 101 2.46 -15.74 12.57
CA LYS A 101 1.21 -16.44 12.87
C LYS A 101 0.48 -16.90 11.60
N LYS A 102 0.36 -16.02 10.60
CA LYS A 102 -0.29 -16.37 9.33
C LYS A 102 0.49 -17.41 8.52
N SER A 103 1.82 -17.36 8.55
CA SER A 103 2.67 -18.34 7.90
C SER A 103 2.49 -19.73 8.53
N ILE A 104 2.43 -19.79 9.86
CA ILE A 104 2.12 -21.01 10.61
C ILE A 104 0.73 -21.55 10.26
N ASP A 105 -0.30 -20.69 10.26
CA ASP A 105 -1.67 -21.09 9.91
C ASP A 105 -1.77 -21.63 8.47
N LEU A 106 -1.01 -21.04 7.53
CA LEU A 106 -0.95 -21.51 6.15
C LEU A 106 -0.31 -22.90 6.06
N ILE A 107 0.79 -23.12 6.79
CA ILE A 107 1.48 -24.41 6.86
C ILE A 107 0.55 -25.50 7.44
N PHE A 108 -0.24 -25.18 8.47
CA PHE A 108 -1.27 -26.08 9.02
C PHE A 108 -2.30 -26.52 7.98
N LYS A 109 -2.75 -25.58 7.15
CA LYS A 109 -3.76 -25.86 6.11
C LYS A 109 -3.24 -26.75 4.99
N CYS A 110 -1.91 -26.90 4.85
CA CYS A 110 -1.32 -27.64 3.75
C CYS A 110 -1.32 -29.18 3.93
N ASN A 111 -1.76 -29.77 5.06
CA ASN A 111 -1.84 -31.23 5.30
C ASN A 111 -0.57 -32.07 5.07
N TYR A 112 0.59 -31.46 4.76
CA TYR A 112 1.85 -32.15 4.50
C TYR A 112 2.74 -32.36 5.74
N LEU A 113 2.21 -32.12 6.94
CA LEU A 113 2.97 -32.20 8.18
C LEU A 113 2.88 -33.58 8.81
N SER A 114 4.00 -34.06 9.34
CA SER A 114 4.03 -35.24 10.22
C SER A 114 3.27 -34.96 11.53
N ASN A 115 2.84 -36.00 12.24
CA ASN A 115 2.14 -35.84 13.52
C ASN A 115 2.99 -35.10 14.55
N GLN A 116 4.31 -35.33 14.55
CA GLN A 116 5.26 -34.63 15.42
C GLN A 116 5.33 -33.12 15.10
N GLN A 117 5.35 -32.75 13.81
CA GLN A 117 5.32 -31.35 13.37
C GLN A 117 4.01 -30.65 13.75
N LYS A 118 2.88 -31.37 13.70
CA LYS A 118 1.59 -30.86 14.17
C LYS A 118 1.62 -30.58 15.68
N THR A 119 2.15 -31.49 16.49
CA THR A 119 2.28 -31.31 17.95
C THR A 119 3.13 -30.09 18.30
N TRP A 120 4.30 -29.94 17.67
CA TRP A 120 5.18 -28.77 17.88
C TRP A 120 4.53 -27.45 17.49
N LEU A 121 3.79 -27.43 16.39
CA LEU A 121 3.09 -26.24 15.95
C LEU A 121 1.90 -25.88 16.86
N GLU A 122 1.24 -26.86 17.47
CA GLU A 122 0.24 -26.61 18.53
C GLU A 122 0.90 -26.08 19.81
N GLU A 123 2.07 -26.59 20.21
CA GLU A 123 2.85 -26.02 21.33
C GLU A 123 3.26 -24.57 21.06
N LEU A 124 3.69 -24.25 19.84
CA LEU A 124 3.97 -22.87 19.42
C LEU A 124 2.71 -22.01 19.49
N LYS A 125 1.54 -22.49 19.01
CA LYS A 125 0.27 -21.77 19.13
C LYS A 125 -0.08 -21.45 20.58
N ILE A 126 0.11 -22.40 21.51
CA ILE A 126 -0.14 -22.20 22.94
C ILE A 126 0.79 -21.09 23.49
N LEU A 127 2.08 -21.15 23.19
CA LEU A 127 3.06 -20.10 23.53
C LEU A 127 2.68 -18.72 22.95
N TYR A 128 2.11 -18.67 21.74
CA TYR A 128 1.66 -17.42 21.12
C TYR A 128 0.36 -16.88 21.72
N GLN A 129 -0.53 -17.74 22.21
CA GLN A 129 -1.81 -17.35 22.79
C GLN A 129 -1.67 -16.78 24.20
N SER A 130 -0.71 -17.26 25.00
CA SER A 130 -0.49 -16.77 26.37
C SER A 130 0.00 -15.33 26.46
N ASP A 131 0.74 -14.83 25.46
CA ASP A 131 1.36 -13.49 25.49
C ASP A 131 0.52 -12.35 24.87
N PHE A 132 -0.63 -12.66 24.25
CA PHE A 132 -1.33 -11.71 23.36
C PHE A 132 -2.76 -11.30 23.76
N SER A 133 -3.28 -11.79 24.89
CA SER A 133 -4.64 -11.48 25.38
C SER A 133 -4.89 -9.98 25.66
N ASN A 134 -3.86 -9.13 25.69
CA ASN A 134 -3.98 -7.71 26.07
C ASN A 134 -3.85 -6.66 24.93
N LYS A 135 -3.73 -7.05 23.65
CA LYS A 135 -3.51 -6.09 22.52
C LYS A 135 -4.62 -6.05 21.46
N GLU A 136 -5.86 -6.31 21.83
CA GLU A 136 -6.97 -6.59 20.90
C GLU A 136 -7.68 -5.37 20.26
N LYS A 137 -7.11 -4.16 20.25
CA LYS A 137 -7.83 -2.95 19.78
C LYS A 137 -7.52 -2.44 18.37
N THR A 138 -6.82 -3.17 17.51
CA THR A 138 -6.77 -2.81 16.07
C THR A 138 -6.96 -4.01 15.13
N LYS A 139 -8.22 -4.31 14.77
CA LYS A 139 -8.62 -5.26 13.72
C LYS A 139 -8.28 -4.74 12.30
N ASN A 140 -7.06 -4.28 12.05
CA ASN A 140 -6.55 -4.19 10.69
C ASN A 140 -6.10 -5.59 10.28
N LEU A 141 -7.05 -6.43 9.86
CA LEU A 141 -6.73 -7.72 9.26
C LEU A 141 -5.70 -7.49 8.16
N LEU A 142 -4.52 -8.12 8.30
CA LEU A 142 -3.44 -8.00 7.34
C LEU A 142 -3.96 -8.40 5.95
N LYS A 143 -4.00 -7.42 5.04
CA LYS A 143 -4.46 -7.61 3.67
C LYS A 143 -3.40 -8.38 2.88
N ILE A 144 -3.86 -9.38 2.13
CA ILE A 144 -3.08 -10.12 1.14
C ILE A 144 -3.43 -9.54 -0.23
N PHE A 145 -2.43 -9.38 -1.08
CA PHE A 145 -2.61 -8.93 -2.45
C PHE A 145 -2.34 -10.10 -3.39
N TYR A 146 -3.04 -10.15 -4.51
CA TYR A 146 -2.79 -11.19 -5.51
C TYR A 146 -3.08 -10.67 -6.90
N VAL A 147 -2.38 -11.25 -7.87
CA VAL A 147 -2.62 -11.01 -9.30
C VAL A 147 -3.31 -12.23 -9.87
N TYR A 148 -4.31 -12.00 -10.69
CA TYR A 148 -5.17 -13.06 -11.23
C TYR A 148 -5.45 -12.84 -12.71
N ARG A 149 -5.83 -13.94 -13.38
CA ARG A 149 -6.40 -13.95 -14.72
C ARG A 149 -7.84 -14.43 -14.63
N LEU A 150 -8.78 -13.70 -15.21
CA LEU A 150 -10.12 -14.21 -15.52
C LEU A 150 -10.15 -14.70 -16.96
N THR A 151 -10.79 -15.84 -17.17
CA THR A 151 -10.99 -16.42 -18.51
C THR A 151 -12.48 -16.56 -18.74
N GLY A 152 -13.00 -15.96 -19.82
CA GLY A 152 -14.40 -16.16 -20.20
C GLY A 152 -14.65 -17.60 -20.69
N SER A 153 -15.83 -18.15 -20.40
CA SER A 153 -16.25 -19.47 -20.89
C SER A 153 -16.44 -19.48 -22.40
N ASN A 154 -16.56 -20.68 -22.98
CA ASN A 154 -16.91 -20.86 -24.39
C ASN A 154 -18.28 -20.25 -24.72
N GLU A 155 -19.21 -20.24 -23.78
CA GLU A 155 -20.55 -19.68 -23.99
C GLU A 155 -20.49 -18.17 -24.12
N ILE A 156 -19.67 -17.48 -23.29
CA ILE A 156 -19.46 -16.03 -23.46
C ILE A 156 -18.86 -15.75 -24.83
N ALA A 157 -17.88 -16.55 -25.27
CA ALA A 157 -17.30 -16.38 -26.60
C ALA A 157 -18.34 -16.57 -27.71
N LYS A 158 -19.19 -17.59 -27.62
CA LYS A 158 -20.29 -17.82 -28.59
C LYS A 158 -21.30 -16.67 -28.60
N LEU A 159 -21.76 -16.24 -27.42
CA LEU A 159 -22.80 -15.20 -27.27
C LEU A 159 -22.32 -13.82 -27.69
N GLU A 160 -21.04 -13.50 -27.50
CA GLU A 160 -20.42 -12.25 -27.93
C GLU A 160 -19.78 -12.37 -29.34
N GLN A 161 -20.04 -13.47 -30.05
CA GLN A 161 -19.56 -13.75 -31.41
C GLN A 161 -18.03 -13.61 -31.56
N LEU A 162 -17.30 -14.05 -30.53
CA LEU A 162 -15.86 -14.01 -30.48
C LEU A 162 -15.26 -15.28 -31.09
N LYS A 163 -14.26 -15.11 -31.96
CA LYS A 163 -13.50 -16.23 -32.54
C LYS A 163 -12.82 -17.10 -31.49
N GLU A 164 -12.40 -16.49 -30.37
CA GLU A 164 -11.65 -17.15 -29.31
C GLU A 164 -12.05 -16.65 -27.93
N LYS A 165 -11.65 -17.40 -26.89
CA LYS A 165 -11.78 -16.94 -25.50
C LYS A 165 -10.95 -15.69 -25.26
N ARG A 166 -11.52 -14.76 -24.49
CA ARG A 166 -10.82 -13.57 -24.01
C ARG A 166 -10.41 -13.69 -22.55
N TYR A 167 -9.34 -12.99 -22.21
CA TYR A 167 -8.74 -12.97 -20.87
C TYR A 167 -8.78 -11.58 -20.26
N TYR A 168 -8.77 -11.52 -18.93
CA TYR A 168 -8.60 -10.28 -18.19
C TYR A 168 -7.52 -10.46 -17.13
N TYR A 169 -6.55 -9.56 -17.10
CA TYR A 169 -5.57 -9.49 -16.02
C TYR A 169 -5.92 -8.39 -15.03
N GLY A 170 -5.75 -8.69 -13.75
CA GLY A 170 -6.02 -7.74 -12.67
C GLY A 170 -5.26 -8.09 -11.40
N TYR A 171 -5.04 -7.09 -10.54
CA TYR A 171 -4.67 -7.32 -9.14
C TYR A 171 -5.84 -7.06 -8.18
N ARG A 172 -5.76 -7.61 -6.97
CA ARG A 172 -6.73 -7.39 -5.89
C ARG A 172 -6.07 -7.48 -4.53
N GLY A 173 -6.56 -6.67 -3.59
CA GLY A 173 -6.29 -6.81 -2.16
C GLY A 173 -7.50 -7.41 -1.44
N THR A 174 -7.27 -8.40 -0.59
CA THR A 174 -8.31 -9.13 0.14
C THR A 174 -7.84 -9.44 1.56
N SER A 175 -8.78 -9.68 2.47
CA SER A 175 -8.49 -10.20 3.81
C SER A 175 -8.62 -11.73 3.88
N PHE A 176 -9.10 -12.36 2.79
CA PHE A 176 -9.36 -13.79 2.67
C PHE A 176 -8.24 -14.50 1.91
N ILE A 177 -8.29 -15.83 1.86
CA ILE A 177 -7.39 -16.60 1.00
C ILE A 177 -7.76 -16.33 -0.47
N PRO A 178 -6.80 -16.00 -1.35
CA PRO A 178 -7.11 -15.65 -2.74
C PRO A 178 -7.95 -16.67 -3.52
N TYR A 179 -7.88 -17.96 -3.17
CA TYR A 179 -8.68 -19.03 -3.76
C TYR A 179 -10.17 -18.95 -3.38
N GLU A 180 -10.46 -18.59 -2.12
CA GLU A 180 -11.81 -18.44 -1.57
C GLU A 180 -12.46 -17.10 -1.95
N ASP A 181 -11.71 -16.17 -2.53
CA ASP A 181 -12.24 -14.87 -2.95
C ASP A 181 -13.10 -15.01 -4.24
N LEU A 182 -14.33 -15.50 -4.09
CA LEU A 182 -15.26 -15.78 -5.19
C LEU A 182 -15.93 -14.52 -5.77
N ILE A 183 -15.88 -13.39 -5.05
CA ILE A 183 -16.53 -12.15 -5.47
C ILE A 183 -15.61 -11.44 -6.46
N TYR A 184 -16.01 -11.22 -7.70
CA TYR A 184 -15.18 -10.52 -8.70
C TYR A 184 -15.52 -9.02 -8.78
N ASN A 185 -14.78 -8.19 -8.05
CA ASN A 185 -14.84 -6.74 -8.15
C ASN A 185 -13.71 -6.24 -9.05
N SER A 186 -13.88 -6.42 -10.36
CA SER A 186 -13.01 -5.78 -11.35
C SER A 186 -13.33 -4.28 -11.41
N SER A 187 -12.35 -3.42 -11.66
CA SER A 187 -12.58 -2.01 -12.00
C SER A 187 -13.04 -1.83 -13.44
N SER A 188 -12.86 -2.82 -14.31
CA SER A 188 -13.25 -2.78 -15.72
C SER A 188 -14.77 -2.78 -15.88
N LYS A 189 -15.30 -1.75 -16.55
CA LYS A 189 -16.73 -1.66 -16.89
C LYS A 189 -17.17 -2.86 -17.74
N VAL A 190 -16.34 -3.29 -18.69
CA VAL A 190 -16.63 -4.43 -19.58
C VAL A 190 -16.84 -5.70 -18.76
N ILE A 191 -15.92 -6.02 -17.85
CA ILE A 191 -16.03 -7.20 -16.99
C ILE A 191 -17.23 -7.12 -16.06
N LYS A 192 -17.51 -5.96 -15.47
CA LYS A 192 -18.72 -5.77 -14.64
C LYS A 192 -20.00 -6.02 -15.43
N THR A 193 -20.10 -5.52 -16.65
CA THR A 193 -21.26 -5.74 -17.52
C THR A 193 -21.41 -7.21 -17.88
N LEU A 194 -20.33 -7.88 -18.27
CA LEU A 194 -20.35 -9.31 -18.61
C LEU A 194 -20.72 -10.18 -17.41
N ILE A 195 -20.18 -9.89 -16.22
CA ILE A 195 -20.55 -10.58 -14.98
C ILE A 195 -22.02 -10.37 -14.65
N LYS A 196 -22.55 -9.15 -14.80
CA LYS A 196 -23.97 -8.86 -14.58
C LYS A 196 -24.86 -9.61 -15.57
N LYS A 197 -24.44 -9.69 -16.85
CA LYS A 197 -25.19 -10.32 -17.94
C LYS A 197 -25.20 -11.85 -17.85
N TYR A 198 -24.06 -12.45 -17.52
CA TYR A 198 -23.88 -13.91 -17.59
C TYR A 198 -23.78 -14.58 -16.22
N ALA A 199 -23.65 -13.84 -15.11
CA ALA A 199 -23.27 -14.34 -13.79
C ALA A 199 -21.81 -14.83 -13.68
N ASN A 200 -21.32 -14.90 -12.44
CA ASN A 200 -19.92 -15.22 -12.12
C ASN A 200 -19.48 -16.63 -12.57
N LYS A 201 -20.41 -17.57 -12.75
CA LYS A 201 -20.12 -18.98 -13.08
C LYS A 201 -19.47 -19.17 -14.45
N HIS A 202 -19.63 -18.21 -15.38
CA HIS A 202 -19.04 -18.28 -16.71
C HIS A 202 -17.62 -17.70 -16.79
N PHE A 203 -17.02 -17.35 -15.65
CA PHE A 203 -15.63 -16.92 -15.57
C PHE A 203 -14.82 -17.87 -14.70
N SER A 204 -13.67 -18.32 -15.20
CA SER A 204 -12.69 -19.05 -14.39
C SER A 204 -11.55 -18.12 -13.97
N LYS A 205 -11.24 -18.12 -12.67
CA LYS A 205 -10.14 -17.35 -12.07
C LYS A 205 -8.92 -18.24 -11.89
N ARG A 206 -7.76 -17.76 -12.35
CA ARG A 206 -6.46 -18.35 -12.04
C ARG A 206 -5.62 -17.34 -11.26
N ILE A 207 -5.12 -17.74 -10.09
CA ILE A 207 -4.15 -16.95 -9.33
C ILE A 207 -2.78 -17.08 -10.00
N LEU A 208 -2.12 -15.95 -10.27
CA LEU A 208 -0.83 -15.89 -10.95
C LEU A 208 0.31 -15.57 -9.98
N GLY A 209 0.00 -14.97 -8.83
CA GLY A 209 0.95 -14.65 -7.78
C GLY A 209 0.23 -14.08 -6.56
N ILE A 210 0.76 -14.35 -5.37
CA ILE A 210 0.27 -13.85 -4.08
C ILE A 210 1.39 -13.02 -3.45
N TYR A 211 1.03 -11.87 -2.88
CA TYR A 211 1.94 -10.84 -2.44
C TYR A 211 1.48 -10.28 -1.09
N VAL A 212 2.44 -10.01 -0.21
CA VAL A 212 2.18 -9.29 1.05
C VAL A 212 2.17 -7.78 0.82
N CYS A 213 2.95 -7.32 -0.16
CA CYS A 213 3.05 -5.91 -0.53
C CYS A 213 2.17 -5.59 -1.73
N LYS A 214 1.35 -4.53 -1.61
CA LYS A 214 0.51 -4.02 -2.70
C LYS A 214 1.33 -3.64 -3.93
N ASP A 215 2.48 -3.00 -3.73
CA ASP A 215 3.29 -2.48 -4.84
C ASP A 215 3.87 -3.61 -5.70
N HIS A 216 4.23 -4.75 -5.10
CA HIS A 216 4.69 -5.92 -5.84
C HIS A 216 3.59 -6.54 -6.69
N ALA A 217 2.36 -6.63 -6.15
CA ALA A 217 1.22 -7.10 -6.93
C ALA A 217 0.92 -6.18 -8.13
N ILE A 218 0.96 -4.86 -7.92
CA ILE A 218 0.79 -3.88 -9.01
C ILE A 218 1.89 -4.00 -10.05
N GLN A 219 3.16 -4.09 -9.63
CA GLN A 219 4.27 -4.26 -10.56
C GLN A 219 4.13 -5.53 -11.40
N LYS A 220 3.65 -6.63 -10.80
CA LYS A 220 3.38 -7.86 -11.55
C LYS A 220 2.23 -7.67 -12.56
N GLU A 221 1.17 -6.96 -12.21
CA GLU A 221 0.08 -6.62 -13.14
C GLU A 221 0.59 -5.76 -14.31
N ILE A 222 1.36 -4.70 -14.02
CA ILE A 222 2.00 -3.83 -15.03
C ILE A 222 2.85 -4.67 -15.98
N TYR A 223 3.72 -5.54 -15.43
CA TYR A 223 4.53 -6.46 -16.21
C TYR A 223 3.68 -7.32 -17.16
N LEU A 224 2.60 -7.94 -16.66
CA LEU A 224 1.73 -8.78 -17.49
C LEU A 224 0.99 -7.97 -18.56
N HIS A 225 0.58 -6.72 -18.26
CA HIS A 225 -0.08 -5.85 -19.22
C HIS A 225 0.85 -5.50 -20.39
N HIS A 226 2.10 -5.16 -20.11
CA HIS A 226 3.10 -4.90 -21.14
C HIS A 226 3.51 -6.17 -21.89
N TYR A 227 3.76 -7.27 -21.19
CA TYR A 227 4.21 -8.52 -21.80
C TYR A 227 3.21 -9.09 -22.81
N PHE A 228 1.91 -8.99 -22.54
CA PHE A 228 0.86 -9.48 -23.43
C PHE A 228 0.22 -8.39 -24.32
N ASP A 229 0.71 -7.15 -24.23
CA ASP A 229 0.10 -5.96 -24.83
C ASP A 229 -1.43 -5.94 -24.72
N VAL A 230 -1.93 -6.07 -23.49
CA VAL A 230 -3.34 -6.36 -23.23
C VAL A 230 -4.30 -5.27 -23.73
N LYS A 231 -3.80 -4.05 -23.95
CA LYS A 231 -4.57 -2.92 -24.47
C LYS A 231 -4.92 -3.09 -25.95
N ASN A 232 -3.97 -3.52 -26.77
CA ASN A 232 -4.16 -3.56 -28.23
C ASN A 232 -4.55 -4.96 -28.71
N HIS A 233 -4.27 -6.00 -27.91
CA HIS A 233 -4.47 -7.37 -28.33
C HIS A 233 -5.92 -7.85 -28.11
N SER A 234 -6.57 -8.29 -29.20
CA SER A 234 -8.01 -8.63 -29.24
C SER A 234 -8.45 -9.79 -28.34
N LYS A 235 -7.51 -10.62 -27.88
CA LYS A 235 -7.74 -11.68 -26.88
C LYS A 235 -7.91 -11.17 -25.44
N PHE A 236 -7.85 -9.86 -25.18
CA PHE A 236 -8.00 -9.33 -23.83
C PHE A 236 -9.21 -8.41 -23.67
N TYR A 237 -9.81 -8.44 -22.48
CA TYR A 237 -10.87 -7.51 -22.06
C TYR A 237 -10.33 -6.21 -21.45
N ASN A 238 -9.01 -6.13 -21.22
CA ASN A 238 -8.36 -4.93 -20.69
C ASN A 238 -8.38 -3.84 -21.76
N LEU A 239 -9.00 -2.69 -21.48
CA LEU A 239 -9.03 -1.56 -22.42
C LEU A 239 -7.80 -0.64 -22.32
N SER A 240 -6.93 -0.88 -21.33
CA SER A 240 -5.74 -0.07 -21.07
C SER A 240 -4.69 -0.89 -20.32
N ASN A 241 -3.42 -0.56 -20.56
CA ASN A 241 -2.31 -1.05 -19.74
C ASN A 241 -2.34 -0.35 -18.38
N GLN A 242 -1.96 -1.07 -17.31
CA GLN A 242 -1.76 -0.47 -16.00
C GLN A 242 -0.43 0.29 -16.06
N THR A 243 -0.42 1.56 -15.68
CA THR A 243 0.77 2.42 -15.85
C THR A 243 1.41 2.87 -14.54
N SER A 244 0.68 2.96 -13.42
CA SER A 244 1.29 3.38 -12.14
C SER A 244 0.50 2.97 -10.87
N ARG A 245 1.09 3.24 -9.69
CA ARG A 245 0.61 2.86 -8.33
C ARG A 245 -0.69 3.57 -7.90
N LYS A 246 -1.04 4.64 -8.58
CA LYS A 246 -2.27 5.43 -8.45
C LYS A 246 -2.70 5.78 -9.86
N PHE A 247 -3.97 6.09 -10.08
CA PHE A 247 -4.35 6.89 -11.23
C PHE A 247 -3.64 8.25 -11.14
N GLU A 248 -2.36 8.32 -11.51
CA GLU A 248 -1.69 9.55 -11.89
C GLU A 248 -2.25 9.94 -13.24
N TYR A 249 -3.55 10.29 -13.25
CA TYR A 249 -3.98 11.32 -14.18
C TYR A 249 -3.25 12.57 -13.70
N ASP A 250 -2.05 12.76 -14.22
CA ASP A 250 -1.44 14.07 -14.20
C ASP A 250 -2.33 14.98 -15.07
N ASN A 251 -3.37 15.51 -14.42
CA ASN A 251 -4.22 16.52 -15.01
C ASN A 251 -3.55 17.89 -14.91
N THR A 252 -2.38 17.98 -14.27
CA THR A 252 -1.56 19.19 -14.25
C THR A 252 -1.11 19.45 -15.69
N GLY A 253 -1.53 20.58 -16.26
CA GLY A 253 -1.27 20.93 -17.67
C GLY A 253 -2.36 20.53 -18.67
N ARG A 254 -3.36 19.72 -18.30
CA ARG A 254 -4.54 19.53 -19.17
C ARG A 254 -5.42 20.78 -19.15
N VAL A 255 -5.28 21.60 -20.18
CA VAL A 255 -6.19 22.73 -20.43
C VAL A 255 -7.60 22.17 -20.66
N GLN A 256 -8.52 22.46 -19.76
CA GLN A 256 -9.92 22.07 -19.93
C GLN A 256 -10.51 22.83 -21.12
N LYS A 257 -11.13 22.10 -22.06
CA LYS A 257 -11.81 22.69 -23.21
C LYS A 257 -12.83 23.74 -22.74
N LEU A 258 -12.94 24.84 -23.48
CA LEU A 258 -13.86 25.94 -23.17
C LEU A 258 -15.30 25.44 -22.99
N GLU A 259 -15.74 24.52 -23.84
CA GLU A 259 -17.07 23.92 -23.78
C GLU A 259 -17.35 23.19 -22.45
N VAL A 260 -16.36 22.44 -21.94
CA VAL A 260 -16.46 21.74 -20.64
C VAL A 260 -16.53 22.75 -19.49
N ASN A 261 -15.74 23.83 -19.59
CA ASN A 261 -15.78 24.92 -18.61
C ASN A 261 -17.13 25.64 -18.61
N LEU A 262 -17.72 25.88 -19.79
CA LEU A 262 -19.05 26.48 -19.93
C LEU A 262 -20.14 25.57 -19.36
N LYS A 263 -20.12 24.26 -19.67
CA LYS A 263 -21.07 23.28 -19.10
C LYS A 263 -20.99 23.26 -17.58
N ARG A 264 -19.77 23.20 -17.01
CA ARG A 264 -19.56 23.26 -15.56
C ARG A 264 -20.03 24.58 -14.96
N SER A 265 -19.75 25.71 -15.63
CA SER A 265 -20.20 27.03 -15.17
C SER A 265 -21.73 27.13 -15.15
N LYS A 266 -22.42 26.70 -16.22
CA LYS A 266 -23.89 26.63 -16.28
C LYS A 266 -24.45 25.75 -15.15
N ALA A 267 -23.88 24.56 -14.95
CA ALA A 267 -24.29 23.66 -13.87
C ALA A 267 -24.08 24.26 -12.47
N GLN A 268 -22.99 25.03 -12.27
CA GLN A 268 -22.71 25.70 -11.00
C GLN A 268 -23.57 26.94 -10.76
N LYS A 269 -23.91 27.70 -11.81
CA LYS A 269 -24.84 28.84 -11.71
C LYS A 269 -26.25 28.39 -11.33
N ASN A 270 -26.66 27.21 -11.79
CA ASN A 270 -27.96 26.63 -11.48
C ASN A 270 -27.98 25.80 -10.18
N ARG A 271 -26.87 25.75 -9.42
CA ARG A 271 -26.95 25.20 -8.06
C ARG A 271 -27.81 26.13 -7.24
N THR A 272 -28.94 25.62 -6.77
CA THR A 272 -29.79 26.30 -5.80
C THR A 272 -28.91 26.76 -4.64
N LYS A 273 -28.87 28.08 -4.42
CA LYS A 273 -28.28 28.63 -3.20
C LYS A 273 -29.00 27.97 -2.03
N HIS A 274 -28.27 27.67 -0.96
CA HIS A 274 -28.89 27.14 0.26
C HIS A 274 -30.10 28.00 0.63
N THR A 275 -31.26 27.35 0.75
CA THR A 275 -32.50 27.96 1.24
C THR A 275 -32.26 28.49 2.66
N PHE A 276 -33.12 29.40 3.11
CA PHE A 276 -33.02 29.94 4.47
C PHE A 276 -33.02 28.81 5.52
N GLU A 277 -33.96 27.88 5.42
CA GLU A 277 -34.01 26.69 6.29
C GLU A 277 -32.74 25.84 6.24
N SER A 278 -32.16 25.63 5.05
CA SER A 278 -30.92 24.86 4.91
C SER A 278 -29.75 25.57 5.59
N ARG A 279 -29.66 26.91 5.46
CA ARG A 279 -28.63 27.71 6.16
C ARG A 279 -28.83 27.64 7.67
N GLU A 280 -30.07 27.72 8.12
CA GLU A 280 -30.39 27.61 9.54
C GLU A 280 -30.03 26.24 10.11
N LYS A 281 -30.33 25.15 9.39
CA LYS A 281 -29.92 23.77 9.76
C LYS A 281 -28.40 23.62 9.82
N ILE A 282 -27.66 24.17 8.85
CA ILE A 282 -26.19 24.17 8.86
C ILE A 282 -25.67 24.97 10.06
N SER A 283 -26.24 26.15 10.32
CA SER A 283 -25.88 26.99 11.47
C SER A 283 -26.13 26.28 12.79
N LYS A 284 -27.34 25.73 13.00
CA LYS A 284 -27.70 24.94 14.18
C LYS A 284 -26.77 23.74 14.36
N SER A 285 -26.45 23.00 13.29
CA SER A 285 -25.52 21.88 13.34
C SER A 285 -24.10 22.29 13.76
N GLN A 286 -23.61 23.44 13.26
CA GLN A 286 -22.30 23.96 13.62
C GLN A 286 -22.25 24.48 15.07
N LEU A 287 -23.33 25.12 15.54
CA LEU A 287 -23.45 25.62 16.92
C LEU A 287 -23.66 24.48 17.93
N ALA A 288 -24.44 23.46 17.57
CA ALA A 288 -24.71 22.31 18.43
C ALA A 288 -23.46 21.45 18.68
N ARG A 289 -22.48 21.48 17.74
CA ARG A 289 -21.21 20.78 17.92
C ARG A 289 -20.32 21.54 18.93
N LYS A 290 -20.53 21.29 20.22
CA LYS A 290 -19.57 21.64 21.28
C LYS A 290 -18.33 20.77 21.10
N ARG A 291 -17.19 21.39 20.78
CA ARG A 291 -15.90 20.69 20.81
C ARG A 291 -15.51 20.43 22.25
N SER A 292 -14.84 19.32 22.52
CA SER A 292 -14.27 19.13 23.86
C SER A 292 -13.17 20.17 24.11
N GLU A 293 -12.89 20.41 25.39
CA GLU A 293 -11.79 21.30 25.77
C GLU A 293 -10.44 20.79 25.25
N GLU A 294 -10.23 19.47 25.29
CA GLU A 294 -9.06 18.81 24.74
C GLU A 294 -8.92 19.03 23.22
N GLU A 295 -9.99 18.84 22.44
CA GLU A 295 -9.99 19.13 21.00
C GLU A 295 -9.64 20.59 20.71
N THR A 296 -10.15 21.50 21.54
CA THR A 296 -9.92 22.94 21.41
C THR A 296 -8.47 23.29 21.73
N LEU A 297 -7.90 22.73 22.80
CA LEU A 297 -6.50 22.90 23.18
C LEU A 297 -5.56 22.34 22.10
N ASN A 298 -5.82 21.12 21.61
CA ASN A 298 -5.03 20.50 20.55
C ASN A 298 -5.06 21.32 19.26
N ARG A 299 -6.22 21.90 18.90
CA ARG A 299 -6.34 22.80 17.76
C ARG A 299 -5.52 24.08 17.96
N ARG A 300 -5.60 24.71 19.15
CA ARG A 300 -4.83 25.91 19.47
C ARG A 300 -3.33 25.62 19.41
N LYS A 301 -2.87 24.56 20.07
CA LYS A 301 -1.47 24.12 20.07
C LYS A 301 -0.96 23.90 18.65
N ARG A 302 -1.70 23.19 17.81
CA ARG A 302 -1.34 22.98 16.39
C ARG A 302 -1.22 24.30 15.61
N ILE A 303 -2.12 25.26 15.83
CA ILE A 303 -2.05 26.57 15.17
C ILE A 303 -0.81 27.34 15.63
N THR A 304 -0.56 27.35 16.94
CA THR A 304 0.63 27.98 17.54
C THR A 304 1.92 27.36 17.00
N ASP A 305 2.04 26.03 17.02
CA ASP A 305 3.21 25.30 16.52
C ASP A 305 3.47 25.55 15.03
N LEU A 306 2.41 25.77 14.25
CA LEU A 306 2.52 26.12 12.83
C LEU A 306 2.97 27.57 12.63
N ASN A 307 2.48 28.50 13.45
CA ASN A 307 2.78 29.93 13.35
C ASN A 307 4.14 30.31 13.93
N GLN A 308 4.64 29.57 14.93
CA GLN A 308 5.97 29.79 15.53
C GLN A 308 7.14 29.45 14.59
N LYS A 309 6.89 28.67 13.53
CA LYS A 309 7.95 28.26 12.60
C LYS A 309 8.25 29.40 11.63
N TYR A 310 9.41 30.02 11.77
CA TYR A 310 9.94 30.96 10.79
C TYR A 310 10.85 30.26 9.79
N VAL A 311 10.89 30.81 8.58
CA VAL A 311 11.73 30.33 7.48
C VAL A 311 12.28 31.54 6.73
N VAL A 312 13.52 31.44 6.26
CA VAL A 312 14.14 32.47 5.43
C VAL A 312 13.80 32.18 3.97
N CYS A 313 13.26 33.18 3.27
CA CYS A 313 12.99 33.04 1.84
C CYS A 313 14.31 32.93 1.05
N PRO A 314 14.52 31.91 0.21
CA PRO A 314 15.79 31.74 -0.52
C PRO A 314 16.05 32.85 -1.54
N TYR A 315 15.00 33.54 -2.02
CA TYR A 315 15.12 34.56 -3.07
C TYR A 315 15.34 35.97 -2.53
N CYS A 316 14.70 36.33 -1.41
CA CYS A 316 14.79 37.69 -0.85
C CYS A 316 15.36 37.79 0.55
N GLN A 317 15.74 36.65 1.15
CA GLN A 317 16.37 36.54 2.46
C GLN A 317 15.53 37.11 3.63
N LYS A 318 14.24 37.40 3.40
CA LYS A 318 13.33 37.81 4.47
C LYS A 318 12.93 36.62 5.31
N THR A 319 13.00 36.79 6.63
CA THR A 319 12.46 35.84 7.62
C THR A 319 10.95 36.03 7.71
N VAL A 320 10.19 34.99 7.41
CA VAL A 320 8.73 35.02 7.36
C VAL A 320 8.16 33.77 8.04
N GLN A 321 6.94 33.88 8.59
CA GLN A 321 6.24 32.72 9.16
C GLN A 321 5.99 31.68 8.07
N LYS A 322 6.31 30.42 8.31
CA LYS A 322 6.29 29.32 7.32
C LYS A 322 4.94 29.16 6.62
N VAL A 323 3.84 29.29 7.36
CA VAL A 323 2.49 29.19 6.80
C VAL A 323 2.19 30.35 5.85
N ALA A 324 2.49 31.59 6.28
CA ALA A 324 2.35 32.78 5.45
C ALA A 324 3.29 32.74 4.23
N ALA A 325 4.51 32.23 4.43
CA ALA A 325 5.51 32.11 3.39
C ALA A 325 5.04 31.20 2.26
N LYS A 326 4.56 30.00 2.60
CA LYS A 326 4.03 29.04 1.64
C LYS A 326 2.80 29.56 0.91
N ARG A 327 1.92 30.29 1.61
CA ARG A 327 0.65 30.75 1.05
C ARG A 327 0.81 31.98 0.16
N TRP A 328 1.66 32.93 0.57
CA TRP A 328 1.68 34.27 0.00
C TRP A 328 3.07 34.75 -0.44
N HIS A 329 4.16 34.08 -0.05
CA HIS A 329 5.51 34.61 -0.28
C HIS A 329 6.38 33.79 -1.25
N PHE A 330 6.60 32.48 -1.07
CA PHE A 330 7.66 31.74 -1.78
C PHE A 330 7.55 31.81 -3.31
N ASP A 331 6.55 31.13 -3.88
CA ASP A 331 6.32 31.12 -5.34
C ASP A 331 5.99 32.52 -5.87
N ASN A 332 5.52 33.39 -4.97
CA ASN A 332 5.09 34.75 -5.27
C ASN A 332 6.17 35.81 -4.95
N CYS A 333 7.39 35.41 -4.63
CA CYS A 333 8.41 36.35 -4.22
C CYS A 333 8.80 37.22 -5.42
N LEU A 334 8.90 38.53 -5.24
CA LEU A 334 9.28 39.43 -6.35
C LEU A 334 10.70 39.15 -6.89
N LYS A 335 11.57 38.56 -6.06
CA LYS A 335 12.93 38.15 -6.44
C LYS A 335 13.02 36.70 -6.93
N ASN A 336 11.90 35.97 -7.00
CA ASN A 336 11.91 34.59 -7.50
C ASN A 336 12.05 34.61 -9.03
N PRO A 337 13.12 34.03 -9.61
CA PRO A 337 13.36 34.05 -11.05
C PRO A 337 12.31 33.30 -11.88
N SER A 338 11.51 32.42 -11.26
CA SER A 338 10.44 31.70 -11.96
C SER A 338 9.13 32.50 -12.11
N VAL A 339 9.05 33.71 -11.56
CA VAL A 339 7.85 34.55 -11.69
C VAL A 339 7.82 35.21 -13.06
N LEU A 340 6.76 34.94 -13.83
CA LEU A 340 6.54 35.56 -15.14
C LEU A 340 6.45 37.08 -15.01
N ILE A 341 7.08 37.80 -15.94
CA ILE A 341 7.13 39.28 -15.93
C ILE A 341 5.73 39.91 -15.95
N ASN A 342 4.79 39.31 -16.68
CA ASN A 342 3.39 39.75 -16.73
C ASN A 342 2.72 39.68 -15.35
N THR A 343 3.07 38.68 -14.53
CA THR A 343 2.58 38.55 -13.15
C THR A 343 3.14 39.66 -12.27
N LEU A 344 4.41 40.04 -12.45
CA LEU A 344 5.02 41.18 -11.73
C LEU A 344 4.33 42.50 -12.10
N ILE A 345 4.11 42.74 -13.40
CA ILE A 345 3.40 43.92 -13.91
C ILE A 345 1.97 43.98 -13.33
N ALA A 346 1.24 42.87 -13.32
CA ALA A 346 -0.12 42.82 -12.79
C ALA A 346 -0.16 43.11 -11.27
N ARG A 347 0.80 42.60 -10.50
CA ARG A 347 0.92 42.87 -9.06
C ARG A 347 1.22 44.34 -8.80
N GLU A 348 2.13 44.93 -9.57
CA GLU A 348 2.46 46.34 -9.42
C GLU A 348 1.27 47.24 -9.75
N LYS A 349 0.52 46.94 -10.83
CA LYS A 349 -0.74 47.64 -11.15
C LYS A 349 -1.75 47.54 -10.01
N MET A 350 -1.93 46.36 -9.40
CA MET A 350 -2.81 46.19 -8.24
C MET A 350 -2.33 47.01 -7.03
N ARG A 351 -1.02 47.03 -6.76
CA ARG A 351 -0.41 47.84 -5.68
C ARG A 351 -0.70 49.33 -5.88
N GLN A 352 -0.49 49.84 -7.09
CA GLN A 352 -0.77 51.25 -7.42
C GLN A 352 -2.25 51.59 -7.23
N ARG A 353 -3.18 50.73 -7.67
CA ARG A 353 -4.62 50.91 -7.43
C ARG A 353 -4.96 51.02 -5.94
N MET A 354 -4.37 50.17 -5.10
CA MET A 354 -4.59 50.21 -3.65
C MET A 354 -4.03 51.49 -3.01
N ILE A 355 -2.87 51.97 -3.47
CA ILE A 355 -2.29 53.24 -3.02
C ILE A 355 -3.23 54.40 -3.39
N THR A 356 -3.70 54.44 -4.64
CA THR A 356 -4.64 55.47 -5.11
C THR A 356 -5.94 55.45 -4.30
N TYR A 357 -6.53 54.27 -4.10
CA TYR A 357 -7.73 54.11 -3.28
C TYR A 357 -7.54 54.62 -1.85
N ASN A 358 -6.44 54.25 -1.19
CA ASN A 358 -6.15 54.70 0.17
C ASN A 358 -5.89 56.21 0.25
N LYS A 359 -5.34 56.83 -0.80
CA LYS A 359 -5.17 58.29 -0.87
C LYS A 359 -6.51 59.01 -1.01
N LEU A 360 -7.43 58.47 -1.81
CA LEU A 360 -8.78 59.03 -1.98
C LEU A 360 -9.58 58.90 -0.68
N LYS A 361 -9.56 57.72 -0.05
CA LYS A 361 -10.27 57.46 1.21
C LYS A 361 -9.84 58.35 2.38
N LYS A 362 -8.63 58.91 2.37
CA LYS A 362 -8.15 59.83 3.41
C LYS A 362 -8.61 61.28 3.20
N LYS A 363 -9.18 61.61 2.04
CA LYS A 363 -9.70 62.94 1.74
C LYS A 363 -11.18 63.09 2.10
N ASP A 364 -11.87 61.97 2.22
CA ASP A 364 -13.21 61.85 2.80
C ASP A 364 -13.09 61.63 4.32
#